data_AF-A0A2S7TKR7-F1
#
_entry.id   AF-A0A2S7TKR7-F1
#
_cell.length_a   1.000
_cell.length_b   1.000
_cell.length_c   1.000
_cell.angle_alpha   90.00
_cell.angle_beta   90.00
_cell.angle_gamma   90.00
#
_symmetry.space_group_name_H-M   'P 1'
#
loop_
_entity.id
_entity.type
_entity.pdbx_description
1 polymer ?
#
loop_
_entity_poly.entity_id
_entity_poly.type
_entity_poly.pdbx_seq_one_letter_code
_entity_poly.pdbx_strand_id
1 'polypeptide(L)'
;MEQNKKRNKKNTTPKAKRLHNYYQRTGFYIFIWESLKKAFWPILGTVVGLYLFNKYVYNINDGLQAMTENFSRVGVLVTFFISETLLGLIPPEIFIAWSKKTSDPLLNLSLLAVLSYSGGILSYFIGRLTLKIKSVKDYLEVKMAKHLKNTSKWGGFLILVGALLPLPFSISCMTAGMIKYPLKGVVTFGLFRFLRFALYAWAIFNMVN
;
A
#
# COMPACT_ATOMS: atom_id res chain seq x y z
N MET A 1 -28.66 -23.90 -54.93
CA MET A 1 -29.03 -23.26 -53.64
C MET A 1 -27.76 -22.82 -52.95
N GLU A 2 -27.41 -21.54 -53.08
CA GLU A 2 -26.18 -20.96 -52.52
C GLU A 2 -26.36 -20.69 -51.01
N GLN A 3 -25.58 -21.38 -50.18
CA GLN A 3 -25.59 -21.15 -48.73
C GLN A 3 -24.81 -19.87 -48.40
N ASN A 4 -25.56 -18.81 -48.08
CA ASN A 4 -25.03 -17.51 -47.69
C ASN A 4 -24.40 -17.58 -46.29
N LYS A 5 -23.09 -17.81 -46.23
CA LYS A 5 -22.31 -17.94 -44.99
C LYS A 5 -22.14 -16.55 -44.35
N LYS A 6 -23.05 -16.17 -43.43
CA LYS A 6 -22.94 -14.95 -42.62
C LYS A 6 -21.61 -14.96 -41.85
N ARG A 7 -20.63 -14.18 -42.33
CA ARG A 7 -19.35 -13.94 -41.63
C ARG A 7 -19.63 -13.19 -40.33
N ASN A 8 -19.52 -13.87 -39.19
CA ASN A 8 -19.49 -13.23 -37.87
C ASN A 8 -18.32 -12.23 -37.82
N LYS A 9 -18.62 -10.92 -37.90
CA LYS A 9 -17.65 -9.85 -37.64
C LYS A 9 -17.15 -10.00 -36.21
N LYS A 10 -15.91 -10.47 -36.02
CA LYS A 10 -15.22 -10.40 -34.74
C LYS A 10 -15.16 -8.93 -34.33
N ASN A 11 -15.86 -8.56 -33.26
CA ASN A 11 -15.78 -7.23 -32.68
C ASN A 11 -14.31 -6.95 -32.32
N THR A 12 -13.65 -6.05 -33.06
CA THR A 12 -12.27 -5.59 -32.87
C THR A 12 -12.21 -4.32 -32.01
N THR A 13 -13.15 -4.14 -31.07
CA THR A 13 -13.01 -3.04 -30.12
C THR A 13 -11.74 -3.25 -29.30
N PRO A 14 -10.79 -2.28 -29.30
CA PRO A 14 -9.48 -2.44 -28.69
C PRO A 14 -9.64 -2.81 -27.21
N LYS A 15 -8.82 -3.75 -26.72
CA LYS A 15 -8.91 -4.30 -25.34
C LYS A 15 -9.02 -3.19 -24.28
N ALA A 16 -8.30 -2.08 -24.46
CA ALA A 16 -8.34 -0.91 -23.58
C ALA A 16 -9.74 -0.24 -23.51
N LYS A 17 -10.43 -0.09 -24.65
CA LYS A 17 -11.77 0.54 -24.71
C LYS A 17 -12.83 -0.32 -24.01
N ARG A 18 -12.69 -1.66 -24.08
CA ARG A 18 -13.55 -2.59 -23.32
C ARG A 18 -13.29 -2.50 -21.82
N LEU A 19 -12.02 -2.43 -21.42
CA LEU A 19 -11.62 -2.31 -20.02
C LEU A 19 -12.14 -1.00 -19.41
N HIS A 20 -11.96 0.12 -20.12
CA HIS A 20 -12.45 1.43 -19.70
C HIS A 20 -13.98 1.44 -19.53
N ASN A 21 -14.73 0.95 -20.51
CA ASN A 21 -16.18 0.87 -20.43
C ASN A 21 -16.66 -0.05 -19.28
N TYR A 22 -15.92 -1.13 -18.99
CA TYR A 22 -16.20 -2.00 -17.86
C TYR A 22 -15.97 -1.26 -16.52
N TYR A 23 -14.84 -0.56 -16.35
CA TYR A 23 -14.55 0.20 -15.13
C TYR A 23 -15.49 1.39 -14.91
N GLN A 24 -15.90 2.06 -15.99
CA GLN A 24 -16.88 3.13 -15.93
C GLN A 24 -18.26 2.63 -15.48
N ARG A 25 -18.73 1.51 -16.03
CA ARG A 25 -20.04 0.93 -15.67
C ARG A 25 -20.07 0.28 -14.29
N THR A 26 -18.92 -0.19 -13.80
CA THR A 26 -18.81 -0.83 -12.48
C THR A 26 -18.67 0.16 -11.33
N GLY A 27 -18.68 1.48 -11.60
CA GLY A 27 -18.57 2.53 -10.59
C GLY A 27 -17.15 2.69 -10.03
N PHE A 28 -16.14 2.14 -10.70
CA PHE A 28 -14.76 2.14 -10.23
C PHE A 28 -14.22 3.54 -9.98
N TYR A 29 -14.35 4.43 -10.96
CA TYR A 29 -13.83 5.79 -10.87
C TYR A 29 -14.48 6.60 -9.74
N ILE A 30 -15.78 6.39 -9.50
CA ILE A 30 -16.51 7.03 -8.40
C ILE A 30 -15.96 6.52 -7.06
N PHE A 31 -15.72 5.20 -6.94
CA PHE A 31 -15.07 4.61 -5.77
C PHE A 31 -13.67 5.18 -5.53
N ILE A 32 -12.84 5.33 -6.57
CA ILE A 32 -11.51 5.98 -6.44
C ILE A 32 -11.65 7.39 -5.90
N TRP A 33 -12.53 8.19 -6.50
CA TRP A 33 -12.72 9.58 -6.12
C TRP A 33 -13.18 9.73 -4.67
N GLU A 34 -14.15 8.91 -4.24
CA GLU A 34 -14.61 8.89 -2.86
C GLU A 34 -13.51 8.45 -1.88
N SER A 35 -12.71 7.44 -2.23
CA SER A 35 -11.59 6.98 -1.40
C SER A 35 -10.51 8.06 -1.27
N LEU A 36 -10.12 8.71 -2.37
CA LEU A 36 -9.14 9.80 -2.36
C LEU A 36 -9.64 10.98 -1.53
N LYS A 37 -10.90 11.37 -1.70
CA LYS A 37 -11.50 12.47 -0.94
C LYS A 37 -11.52 12.17 0.56
N LYS A 38 -11.82 10.93 0.97
CA LYS A 38 -11.80 10.51 2.37
C LYS A 38 -10.40 10.45 2.96
N ALA A 39 -9.40 10.06 2.16
CA ALA A 39 -8.00 10.00 2.59
C ALA A 39 -7.34 11.39 2.68
N PHE A 40 -7.85 12.38 1.95
CA PHE A 40 -7.27 13.73 1.90
C PHE A 40 -7.17 14.40 3.29
N TRP A 41 -8.24 14.40 4.08
CA TRP A 41 -8.23 15.05 5.40
C TRP A 41 -7.25 14.44 6.39
N PRO A 42 -7.20 13.10 6.58
CA PRO A 42 -6.17 12.46 7.41
C PRO A 42 -4.76 12.79 6.96
N ILE A 43 -4.48 12.74 5.65
CA ILE A 43 -3.15 13.04 5.11
C ILE A 43 -2.77 14.49 5.41
N LEU A 44 -3.67 15.43 5.13
CA LEU A 44 -3.44 16.85 5.40
C LEU A 44 -3.23 17.11 6.89
N GLY A 45 -4.02 16.47 7.75
CA GLY A 45 -3.86 16.52 9.21
C GLY A 45 -2.49 16.05 9.66
N THR A 46 -1.99 14.92 9.14
CA THR A 46 -0.65 14.42 9.44
C THR A 46 0.45 15.39 8.98
N VAL A 47 0.33 15.93 7.76
CA VAL A 47 1.33 16.89 7.22
C VAL A 47 1.37 18.19 8.04
N VAL A 48 0.20 18.77 8.33
CA VAL A 48 0.09 19.99 9.14
C VAL A 48 0.57 19.72 10.56
N GLY A 49 0.20 18.58 11.14
CA GLY A 49 0.65 18.16 12.46
C GLY A 49 2.17 18.02 12.55
N LEU A 50 2.80 17.37 11.57
CA LEU A 50 4.26 17.26 11.49
C LEU A 50 4.94 18.62 11.32
N TYR A 51 4.37 19.53 10.50
CA TYR A 51 4.89 20.89 10.33
C TYR A 51 4.82 21.69 11.63
N LEU A 52 3.68 21.66 12.32
CA LEU A 52 3.50 22.34 13.60
C LEU A 52 4.39 21.75 14.68
N PHE A 53 4.53 20.42 14.74
CA PHE A 53 5.40 19.74 15.69
C PHE A 53 6.88 20.12 15.48
N ASN A 54 7.34 20.13 14.23
CA ASN A 54 8.69 20.57 13.89
C ASN A 54 8.95 22.02 14.33
N LYS A 55 7.97 22.91 14.09
CA LYS A 55 8.11 24.34 14.36
C LYS A 55 7.99 24.71 15.84
N TYR A 56 7.11 24.04 16.59
CA TYR A 56 6.71 24.47 17.94
C TYR A 56 7.10 23.52 19.07
N VAL A 57 7.49 22.26 18.78
CA VAL A 57 7.77 21.26 19.83
C VAL A 57 9.20 20.75 19.77
N TYR A 58 9.64 20.18 18.65
CA TYR A 58 10.95 19.55 18.54
C TYR A 58 11.45 19.46 17.11
N ASN A 59 12.71 19.80 16.86
CA ASN A 59 13.30 19.73 15.53
C ASN A 59 13.44 18.26 15.09
N ILE A 60 12.78 17.91 13.99
CA ILE A 60 12.77 16.53 13.47
C ILE A 60 14.22 16.06 13.18
N ASN A 61 15.11 16.95 12.77
CA ASN A 61 16.52 16.60 12.51
C ASN A 61 17.23 16.08 13.77
N ASP A 62 17.03 16.73 14.91
CA ASP A 62 17.65 16.34 16.18
C ASP A 62 17.09 14.98 16.65
N GLY A 63 15.81 14.71 16.35
CA GLY A 63 15.18 13.42 16.65
C GLY A 63 15.72 12.28 15.80
N LEU A 64 15.93 12.53 14.50
CA LEU A 64 16.55 11.56 13.59
C LEU A 64 18.03 11.31 13.92
N GLN A 65 18.74 12.34 14.38
CA GLN A 65 20.11 12.21 14.85
C GLN A 65 20.18 11.40 16.14
N ALA A 66 19.37 11.73 17.15
CA ALA A 66 19.26 10.93 18.38
C ALA A 66 18.85 9.47 18.09
N MET A 67 18.00 9.23 17.09
CA MET A 67 17.66 7.87 16.66
C MET A 67 18.87 7.12 16.11
N THR A 68 19.77 7.81 15.40
CA THR A 68 20.99 7.23 14.81
C THR A 68 22.08 7.00 15.85
N GLU A 69 22.17 7.87 16.86
CA GLU A 69 23.18 7.80 17.93
C GLU A 69 22.80 6.80 19.03
N ASN A 70 21.51 6.69 19.38
CA ASN A 70 21.05 5.83 20.48
C ASN A 70 20.64 4.41 20.07
N PHE A 71 20.24 4.20 18.80
CA PHE A 71 19.78 2.89 18.34
C PHE A 71 20.68 2.31 17.27
N SER A 72 20.90 0.99 17.36
CA SER A 72 21.63 0.27 16.32
C SER A 72 20.84 0.24 15.01
N ARG A 73 21.55 0.25 13.88
CA ARG A 73 20.97 0.11 12.52
C ARG A 73 19.99 -1.06 12.43
N VAL A 74 20.37 -2.20 13.01
CA VAL A 74 19.54 -3.42 13.02
C VAL A 74 18.28 -3.23 13.86
N GLY A 75 18.37 -2.60 15.04
CA GLY A 75 17.21 -2.34 15.90
C GLY A 75 16.15 -1.48 15.21
N VAL A 76 16.58 -0.45 14.48
CA VAL A 76 15.68 0.42 13.70
C VAL A 76 14.99 -0.39 12.59
N LEU A 77 15.75 -1.18 11.82
CA LEU A 77 15.21 -1.99 10.72
C LEU A 77 14.23 -3.07 11.22
N VAL A 78 14.52 -3.72 12.35
CA VAL A 78 13.63 -4.73 12.96
C VAL A 78 12.35 -4.08 13.46
N THR A 79 12.45 -2.95 14.16
CA THR A 79 11.28 -2.20 14.64
C THR A 79 10.39 -1.77 13.49
N PHE A 80 11.00 -1.23 12.42
CA PHE A 80 10.30 -0.93 11.18
C PHE A 80 9.60 -2.16 10.61
N PHE A 81 10.31 -3.27 10.45
CA PHE A 81 9.76 -4.49 9.87
C PHE A 81 8.58 -5.06 10.65
N ILE A 82 8.66 -5.07 11.98
CA ILE A 82 7.58 -5.54 12.87
C ILE A 82 6.37 -4.61 12.75
N SER A 83 6.58 -3.30 12.88
CA SER A 83 5.52 -2.30 12.74
C SER A 83 4.82 -2.43 11.39
N GLU A 84 5.61 -2.54 10.32
CA GLU A 84 5.12 -2.64 8.96
C GLU A 84 4.31 -3.93 8.77
N THR A 85 4.83 -5.08 9.21
CA THR A 85 4.16 -6.38 9.05
C THR A 85 2.82 -6.46 9.77
N LEU A 86 2.72 -5.87 10.98
CA LEU A 86 1.52 -5.99 11.81
C LEU A 86 0.44 -4.98 11.40
N LEU A 87 0.79 -3.70 11.32
CA LEU A 87 -0.19 -2.63 11.20
C LEU A 87 0.17 -1.56 10.16
N GLY A 88 1.46 -1.34 9.87
CA GLY A 88 1.89 -0.27 8.96
C GLY A 88 1.52 1.12 9.47
N LEU A 89 1.40 1.30 10.79
CA LEU A 89 0.98 2.57 11.41
C LEU A 89 2.08 3.61 11.42
N ILE A 90 3.34 3.18 11.59
CA ILE A 90 4.45 4.12 11.62
C ILE A 90 4.74 4.57 10.18
N PRO A 91 4.65 5.88 9.90
CA PRO A 91 4.88 6.39 8.55
C PRO A 91 6.30 6.02 8.06
N PRO A 92 6.46 5.36 6.90
CA PRO A 92 7.77 4.97 6.37
C PRO A 92 8.68 6.17 6.09
N GLU A 93 8.11 7.37 5.96
CA GLU A 93 8.79 8.64 5.71
C GLU A 93 9.81 8.96 6.82
N ILE A 94 9.52 8.59 8.07
CA ILE A 94 10.44 8.78 9.21
C ILE A 94 11.69 7.94 9.01
N PHE A 95 11.53 6.68 8.60
CA PHE A 95 12.64 5.76 8.37
C PHE A 95 13.44 6.12 7.10
N ILE A 96 12.78 6.66 6.07
CA ILE A 96 13.45 7.21 4.88
C ILE A 96 14.28 8.45 5.24
N ALA A 97 13.76 9.34 6.09
CA ALA A 97 14.51 10.48 6.58
C ALA A 97 15.70 10.06 7.46
N TRP A 98 15.51 9.06 8.32
CA TRP A 98 16.57 8.44 9.11
C TRP A 98 17.67 7.85 8.22
N SER A 99 17.31 7.15 7.13
CA SER A 99 18.32 6.57 6.24
C SER A 99 19.25 7.63 5.65
N LYS A 100 18.75 8.86 5.41
CA LYS A 100 19.60 9.99 4.96
C LYS A 100 20.72 10.36 5.95
N LYS A 101 20.48 10.20 7.26
CA LYS A 101 21.43 10.54 8.32
C LYS A 101 22.43 9.42 8.61
N THR A 102 22.28 8.26 7.98
CA THR A 102 23.22 7.15 8.13
C THR A 102 24.40 7.26 7.17
N SER A 103 25.48 6.52 7.45
CA SER A 103 26.68 6.43 6.60
C SER A 103 26.40 5.93 5.18
N ASP A 104 25.41 5.05 5.00
CA ASP A 104 25.05 4.46 3.70
C ASP A 104 23.56 4.65 3.38
N PRO A 105 23.12 5.86 2.98
CA PRO A 105 21.69 6.16 2.82
C PRO A 105 20.96 5.30 1.79
N LEU A 106 21.61 5.03 0.66
CA LEU A 106 21.00 4.25 -0.44
C LEU A 106 20.83 2.77 -0.05
N LEU A 107 21.82 2.20 0.65
CA LEU A 107 21.77 0.84 1.15
C LEU A 107 20.62 0.69 2.15
N ASN A 108 20.56 1.57 3.16
CA ASN A 108 19.50 1.51 4.17
C ASN A 108 18.11 1.75 3.59
N LEU A 109 17.97 2.65 2.61
CA LEU A 109 16.73 2.86 1.88
C LEU A 109 16.28 1.59 1.13
N SER A 110 17.21 0.93 0.43
CA SER A 110 16.90 -0.31 -0.30
C SER A 110 16.47 -1.44 0.65
N LEU A 111 17.15 -1.57 1.79
CA LEU A 111 16.78 -2.54 2.84
C LEU A 111 15.38 -2.25 3.39
N LEU A 112 15.08 -0.98 3.70
CA LEU A 112 13.75 -0.57 4.14
C LEU A 112 12.70 -0.94 3.11
N ALA A 113 12.90 -0.63 1.83
CA ALA A 113 11.94 -0.97 0.79
C ALA A 113 11.70 -2.49 0.67
N VAL A 114 12.77 -3.29 0.73
CA VAL A 114 12.68 -4.77 0.70
C VAL A 114 11.94 -5.31 1.92
N LEU A 115 12.28 -4.86 3.13
CA LEU A 115 11.61 -5.22 4.38
C LEU A 115 10.13 -4.83 4.33
N SER A 116 9.83 -3.67 3.73
CA SER A 116 8.47 -3.18 3.63
C SER A 116 7.62 -3.99 2.66
N TYR A 117 8.22 -4.42 1.56
CA TYR A 117 7.59 -5.30 0.58
C TYR A 117 7.38 -6.71 1.14
N SER A 118 8.39 -7.30 1.78
CA SER A 118 8.29 -8.63 2.40
C SER A 118 7.33 -8.64 3.58
N GLY A 119 7.31 -7.59 4.39
CA GLY A 119 6.37 -7.40 5.50
C GLY A 119 4.92 -7.44 5.02
N GLY A 120 4.59 -6.74 3.93
CA GLY A 120 3.25 -6.80 3.36
C GLY A 120 2.88 -8.19 2.79
N ILE A 121 3.82 -8.91 2.18
CA ILE A 121 3.59 -10.31 1.77
C ILE A 121 3.29 -11.18 2.99
N LEU A 122 4.02 -10.99 4.09
CA LEU A 122 3.78 -11.70 5.34
C LEU A 122 2.41 -11.35 5.92
N SER A 123 1.99 -10.08 5.90
CA SER A 123 0.63 -9.66 6.28
C SER A 123 -0.46 -10.34 5.45
N TYR A 124 -0.23 -10.57 4.15
CA TYR A 124 -1.14 -11.34 3.30
C TYR A 124 -1.31 -12.79 3.80
N PHE A 125 -0.21 -13.45 4.19
CA PHE A 125 -0.29 -14.78 4.77
C PHE A 125 -0.98 -14.77 6.14
N ILE A 126 -0.70 -13.78 6.99
CA ILE A 126 -1.41 -13.59 8.26
C ILE A 126 -2.93 -13.49 8.00
N GLY A 127 -3.35 -12.65 7.05
CA GLY A 127 -4.76 -12.51 6.68
C GLY A 127 -5.40 -13.80 6.15
N ARG A 128 -4.64 -14.62 5.41
CA ARG A 128 -5.08 -15.96 4.98
C ARG A 128 -5.23 -16.92 6.17
N LEU A 129 -4.31 -16.86 7.14
CA LEU A 129 -4.34 -17.70 8.34
C LEU A 129 -5.50 -17.32 9.26
N THR A 130 -5.85 -16.04 9.35
CA THR A 130 -7.00 -15.57 10.14
C THR A 130 -8.30 -16.28 9.73
N LEU A 131 -8.47 -16.63 8.44
CA LEU A 131 -9.64 -17.37 7.95
C LEU A 131 -9.72 -18.83 8.44
N LYS A 132 -8.64 -19.40 8.98
CA LYS A 132 -8.68 -20.74 9.60
C LYS A 132 -9.40 -20.71 10.95
N ILE A 133 -9.52 -19.54 11.57
CA ILE A 133 -10.20 -19.36 12.85
C ILE A 133 -11.70 -19.25 12.57
N LYS A 134 -12.47 -20.23 13.06
CA LYS A 134 -13.92 -20.36 12.79
C LYS A 134 -14.69 -19.08 13.14
N SER A 135 -14.43 -18.49 14.31
CA SER A 135 -15.09 -17.25 14.76
C SER A 135 -14.86 -16.05 13.83
N VAL A 136 -13.64 -15.91 13.29
CA VAL A 136 -13.33 -14.80 12.38
C VAL A 136 -13.91 -15.06 10.99
N LYS A 137 -13.86 -16.31 10.53
CA LYS A 137 -14.50 -16.70 9.28
C LYS A 137 -16.00 -16.42 9.31
N ASP A 138 -16.69 -16.82 10.38
CA ASP A 138 -18.13 -16.60 10.53
C ASP A 138 -18.46 -15.10 10.62
N TYR A 139 -17.65 -14.30 11.34
CA TYR A 139 -17.81 -12.85 11.37
C TYR A 139 -17.66 -12.21 9.98
N LEU A 140 -16.67 -12.64 9.20
CA LEU A 140 -16.41 -12.11 7.87
C LEU A 140 -17.48 -12.54 6.85
N GLU A 141 -17.91 -13.80 6.91
CA GLU A 141 -18.90 -14.37 5.98
C GLU A 141 -20.34 -13.92 6.30
N VAL A 142 -20.64 -13.55 7.55
CA VAL A 142 -21.98 -13.08 7.93
C VAL A 142 -22.05 -11.55 8.01
N LYS A 143 -21.21 -10.91 8.83
CA LYS A 143 -21.33 -9.47 9.12
C LYS A 143 -20.67 -8.61 8.06
N MET A 144 -19.58 -9.09 7.45
CA MET A 144 -18.82 -8.33 6.45
C MET A 144 -19.05 -8.77 5.00
N ALA A 145 -19.95 -9.71 4.74
CA ALA A 145 -20.19 -10.28 3.41
C ALA A 145 -20.38 -9.23 2.31
N LYS A 146 -21.18 -8.17 2.59
CA LYS A 146 -21.47 -7.08 1.66
C LYS A 146 -20.23 -6.25 1.33
N HIS A 147 -19.39 -5.99 2.34
CA HIS A 147 -18.12 -5.27 2.17
C HIS A 147 -17.08 -6.15 1.46
N LEU A 148 -16.94 -7.41 1.88
CA LEU A 148 -16.02 -8.37 1.26
C LEU A 148 -16.33 -8.64 -0.20
N LYS A 149 -17.61 -8.76 -0.59
CA LYS A 149 -18.01 -9.03 -1.98
C LYS A 149 -17.71 -7.87 -2.92
N ASN A 150 -17.69 -6.64 -2.41
CA ASN A 150 -17.29 -5.48 -3.20
C ASN A 150 -15.76 -5.36 -3.26
N THR A 151 -15.09 -5.54 -2.11
CA THR A 151 -13.62 -5.56 -1.96
C THR A 151 -12.96 -6.68 -2.79
N SER A 152 -13.59 -7.86 -2.90
CA SER A 152 -13.03 -9.00 -3.66
C SER A 152 -12.97 -8.75 -5.16
N LYS A 153 -13.88 -7.93 -5.71
CA LYS A 153 -13.82 -7.48 -7.11
C LYS A 153 -12.63 -6.54 -7.37
N TRP A 154 -12.18 -5.83 -6.34
CA TRP A 154 -11.16 -4.78 -6.43
C TRP A 154 -9.87 -5.14 -5.68
N GLY A 155 -9.64 -6.42 -5.33
CA GLY A 155 -8.51 -6.84 -4.51
C GLY A 155 -7.14 -6.35 -5.02
N GLY A 156 -6.91 -6.43 -6.34
CA GLY A 156 -5.67 -5.91 -6.94
C GLY A 156 -5.54 -4.39 -6.87
N PHE A 157 -6.67 -3.68 -7.00
CA PHE A 157 -6.69 -2.23 -6.85
C PHE A 157 -6.38 -1.79 -5.42
N LEU A 158 -6.91 -2.50 -4.41
CA LEU A 158 -6.61 -2.21 -3.01
C LEU A 158 -5.12 -2.31 -2.71
N ILE A 159 -4.46 -3.33 -3.25
CA ILE A 159 -3.02 -3.52 -3.09
C ILE A 159 -2.25 -2.42 -3.81
N LEU A 160 -2.63 -2.11 -5.06
CA LEU A 160 -2.01 -1.04 -5.83
C LEU A 160 -2.11 0.31 -5.13
N VAL A 161 -3.30 0.63 -4.60
CA VAL A 161 -3.55 1.84 -3.83
C VAL A 161 -2.74 1.85 -2.54
N GLY A 162 -2.75 0.76 -1.76
CA GLY A 162 -1.94 0.66 -0.55
C GLY A 162 -0.44 0.72 -0.81
N ALA A 163 0.03 0.31 -2.00
CA ALA A 163 1.45 0.34 -2.37
C ALA A 163 1.92 1.74 -2.76
N LEU A 164 1.04 2.55 -3.35
CA LEU A 164 1.37 3.88 -3.87
C LEU A 164 0.96 5.01 -2.92
N LEU A 165 -0.27 4.98 -2.43
CA LEU A 165 -0.83 6.03 -1.56
C LEU A 165 -0.29 5.91 -0.13
N PRO A 166 -0.33 7.01 0.65
CA PRO A 166 0.04 7.02 2.07
C PRO A 166 -1.01 6.33 2.92
N LEU A 167 -1.24 5.07 2.61
CA LEU A 167 -2.13 4.16 3.30
C LEU A 167 -1.30 2.97 3.77
N PRO A 168 -1.69 2.33 4.88
CA PRO A 168 -1.00 1.17 5.41
C PRO A 168 -1.08 0.00 4.41
N PHE A 169 0.05 -0.30 3.76
CA PHE A 169 0.16 -1.38 2.77
C PHE A 169 -0.13 -2.74 3.37
N SER A 170 0.35 -2.99 4.60
CA SER A 170 0.13 -4.26 5.31
C SER A 170 -1.34 -4.56 5.55
N ILE A 171 -2.15 -3.56 5.90
CA ILE A 171 -3.62 -3.72 6.01
C ILE A 171 -4.23 -4.08 4.66
N SER A 172 -3.76 -3.45 3.58
CA SER A 172 -4.24 -3.76 2.22
C SER A 172 -3.90 -5.20 1.82
N CYS A 173 -2.68 -5.65 2.10
CA CYS A 173 -2.24 -7.03 1.84
C CYS A 173 -2.93 -8.05 2.75
N MET A 174 -3.11 -7.75 4.03
CA MET A 174 -3.85 -8.59 4.98
C MET A 174 -5.30 -8.75 4.54
N THR A 175 -5.95 -7.65 4.16
CA THR A 175 -7.31 -7.66 3.60
C THR A 175 -7.36 -8.52 2.34
N ALA A 176 -6.39 -8.38 1.44
CA ALA A 176 -6.26 -9.21 0.24
C ALA A 176 -6.14 -10.71 0.59
N GLY A 177 -5.43 -11.05 1.67
CA GLY A 177 -5.34 -12.40 2.21
C GLY A 177 -6.69 -12.92 2.70
N MET A 178 -7.42 -12.11 3.45
CA MET A 178 -8.75 -12.43 3.99
C MET A 178 -9.80 -12.64 2.89
N ILE A 179 -9.71 -11.93 1.76
CA ILE A 179 -10.61 -12.13 0.61
C ILE A 179 -10.13 -13.22 -0.36
N LYS A 180 -9.05 -13.94 -0.02
CA LYS A 180 -8.43 -14.98 -0.86
C LYS A 180 -8.00 -14.49 -2.25
N TYR A 181 -7.58 -13.23 -2.36
CA TYR A 181 -7.03 -12.67 -3.60
C TYR A 181 -5.76 -13.43 -4.03
N PRO A 182 -5.51 -13.69 -5.33
CA PRO A 182 -4.34 -14.44 -5.77
C PRO A 182 -3.02 -13.76 -5.38
N LEU A 183 -2.12 -14.53 -4.75
CA LEU A 183 -0.78 -14.08 -4.34
C LEU A 183 0.01 -13.44 -5.49
N LYS A 184 -0.12 -13.95 -6.72
CA LYS A 184 0.53 -13.37 -7.90
C LYS A 184 0.22 -11.88 -8.05
N GLY A 185 -1.04 -11.48 -7.85
CA GLY A 185 -1.44 -10.09 -7.92
C GLY A 185 -0.84 -9.26 -6.78
N VAL A 186 -0.76 -9.82 -5.57
CA VAL A 186 -0.13 -9.16 -4.41
C VAL A 186 1.33 -8.86 -4.67
N VAL A 187 2.07 -9.84 -5.17
CA VAL A 187 3.49 -9.72 -5.52
C VAL A 187 3.67 -8.67 -6.62
N THR A 188 2.89 -8.75 -7.71
CA THR A 188 3.05 -7.80 -8.84
C THR A 188 2.66 -6.37 -8.47
N PHE A 189 1.53 -6.16 -7.81
CA PHE A 189 1.08 -4.81 -7.44
C PHE A 189 1.88 -4.26 -6.24
N GLY A 190 2.41 -5.13 -5.38
CA GLY A 190 3.30 -4.74 -4.29
C GLY A 190 4.61 -4.16 -4.77
N LEU A 191 5.07 -4.45 -6.00
CA LEU A 191 6.28 -3.84 -6.56
C LEU A 191 6.21 -2.32 -6.65
N PHE A 192 5.02 -1.74 -6.79
CA PHE A 192 4.84 -0.28 -6.77
C PHE A 192 5.28 0.35 -5.44
N ARG A 193 5.48 -0.46 -4.39
CA ARG A 193 6.05 -0.01 -3.14
C ARG A 193 7.48 0.50 -3.30
N PHE A 194 8.29 -0.16 -4.12
CA PHE A 194 9.64 0.31 -4.42
C PHE A 194 9.61 1.69 -5.10
N LEU A 195 8.64 1.91 -6.00
CA LEU A 195 8.42 3.21 -6.63
C LEU A 195 8.06 4.29 -5.60
N ARG A 196 7.16 4.01 -4.65
CA ARG A 196 6.82 4.93 -3.56
C ARG A 196 8.06 5.32 -2.73
N PHE A 197 8.84 4.33 -2.29
CA PHE A 197 10.07 4.57 -1.53
C PHE A 197 11.08 5.41 -2.31
N ALA A 198 11.23 5.15 -3.61
CA ALA A 198 12.11 5.94 -4.48
C ALA A 198 11.64 7.39 -4.62
N LEU A 199 10.34 7.62 -4.87
CA LEU A 199 9.77 8.97 -4.98
C LEU A 199 9.91 9.76 -3.68
N TYR A 200 9.68 9.11 -2.53
CA TYR A 200 9.74 9.77 -1.22
C TYR A 200 11.17 10.04 -0.79
N ALA A 201 12.09 9.11 -1.05
CA ALA A 201 13.51 9.35 -0.85
C ALA A 201 14.00 10.50 -1.70
N TRP A 202 13.61 10.57 -2.98
CA TRP A 202 13.97 11.69 -3.85
C TRP A 202 13.44 13.03 -3.30
N ALA A 203 12.18 13.10 -2.88
CA ALA A 203 11.61 14.31 -2.29
C ALA A 203 12.33 14.72 -0.99
N ILE A 204 12.51 13.78 -0.05
CA ILE A 204 13.16 14.04 1.25
C ILE A 204 14.64 14.39 1.05
N PHE A 205 15.35 13.71 0.16
CA PHE A 205 16.76 13.95 -0.07
C PHE A 205 17.00 15.31 -0.73
N ASN A 206 16.08 15.80 -1.56
CA ASN A 206 16.17 17.16 -2.12
C ASN A 206 15.78 18.25 -1.10
N MET A 207 14.87 17.97 -0.16
CA MET A 207 14.39 18.97 0.80
C MET A 207 15.28 19.11 2.04
N VAL A 208 15.91 18.02 2.49
CA VAL A 208 16.77 18.03 3.68
C VAL A 208 18.20 18.38 3.27
N ASN A 209 18.52 19.63 2.97
CA ASN A 209 19.92 20.01 2.68
C ASN A 209 20.68 20.31 3.97
#